data_AF-A0A258C220-F1
#
_entry.id   AF-A0A258C220-F1
#
_cell.length_a   1.000
_cell.length_b   1.000
_cell.length_c   1.000
_cell.angle_alpha   90.00
_cell.angle_beta   90.00
_cell.angle_gamma   90.00
#
_symmetry.space_group_name_H-M   'P 1'
#
loop_
_entity.id
_entity.type
_entity.pdbx_description
1 polymer ?
#
loop_
_entity_poly.entity_id
_entity_poly.type
_entity_poly.pdbx_seq_one_letter_code
_entity_poly.pdbx_strand_id
1 'polypeptide(L)'
;MSPLPIEQALPALRQALQCRDEVVLEAPPGAGKTTRVPLALLDEPWLAGQSIIMLEPRRLAARAAAERLASELGEQVGETVGYRIRLDSRVGPRTRIEVVTEG
;
A
#
# COMPACT_ATOMS: atom_id res chain seq x y z
N MET A 1 -13.53 -8.82 11.61
CA MET A 1 -12.71 -7.60 11.72
C MET A 1 -13.65 -6.41 11.67
N SER A 2 -13.49 -5.43 12.57
CA SER A 2 -14.29 -4.20 12.51
C SER A 2 -13.90 -3.36 11.29
N PRO A 3 -14.85 -2.74 10.59
CA PRO A 3 -14.56 -1.90 9.44
C PRO A 3 -13.68 -0.71 9.86
N LEU A 4 -12.63 -0.43 9.09
CA LEU A 4 -11.78 0.73 9.32
C LEU A 4 -12.42 1.98 8.70
N PRO A 5 -12.25 3.19 9.29
CA PRO A 5 -12.85 4.42 8.78
C PRO A 5 -12.55 4.70 7.30
N ILE A 6 -11.38 4.27 6.81
CA ILE A 6 -10.98 4.48 5.42
C ILE A 6 -11.87 3.76 4.40
N GLU A 7 -12.55 2.68 4.79
CA GLU A 7 -13.38 1.87 3.87
C GLU A 7 -14.49 2.70 3.21
N GLN A 8 -15.00 3.71 3.91
CA GLN A 8 -16.02 4.63 3.39
C GLN A 8 -15.49 5.54 2.28
N ALA A 9 -14.19 5.80 2.24
CA ALA A 9 -13.56 6.67 1.25
C ALA A 9 -13.07 5.91 0.00
N LEU A 10 -12.92 4.58 0.06
CA LEU A 10 -12.35 3.79 -1.04
C LEU A 10 -13.14 3.88 -2.37
N PRO A 11 -14.48 3.86 -2.38
CA PRO A 11 -15.23 3.98 -3.64
C PRO A 11 -14.98 5.33 -4.33
N ALA A 12 -15.01 6.43 -3.58
CA ALA A 12 -14.75 7.77 -4.10
C ALA A 12 -13.30 7.93 -4.58
N LEU A 13 -12.35 7.34 -3.84
CA LEU A 13 -10.93 7.30 -4.22
C LEU A 13 -10.72 6.60 -5.57
N ARG A 14 -11.27 5.39 -5.73
CA ARG A 14 -11.17 4.61 -6.97
C ARG A 14 -11.76 5.38 -8.15
N GLN A 15 -12.95 5.97 -7.98
CA GLN A 15 -13.59 6.77 -9.00
C GLN A 15 -12.76 8.01 -9.39
N ALA A 16 -12.17 8.69 -8.41
CA ALA A 16 -11.33 9.86 -8.68
C ALA A 16 -10.09 9.48 -9.52
N LEU A 17 -9.42 8.38 -9.16
CA LEU A 17 -8.23 7.88 -9.84
C LEU A 17 -8.50 7.28 -11.24
N GLN A 18 -9.75 6.91 -11.53
CA GLN A 18 -10.15 6.53 -12.90
C GLN A 18 -10.24 7.74 -13.84
N CYS A 19 -10.44 8.94 -13.29
CA CYS A 19 -10.65 10.17 -14.07
C CYS A 19 -9.46 11.14 -14.02
N ARG A 20 -8.56 10.97 -13.06
CA ARG A 20 -7.42 11.87 -12.76
C ARG A 20 -6.23 11.03 -12.31
N ASP A 21 -5.03 11.52 -12.60
CA ASP A 21 -3.78 10.83 -12.21
C ASP A 21 -3.35 11.09 -10.76
N GLU A 22 -4.03 12.01 -10.06
CA GLU A 22 -3.67 12.44 -8.71
C GLU A 22 -4.90 12.72 -7.83
N VAL A 23 -4.75 12.48 -6.53
CA VAL A 23 -5.79 12.70 -5.52
C VAL A 23 -5.15 12.96 -4.16
N VAL A 24 -5.75 13.85 -3.37
CA VAL A 24 -5.40 14.04 -1.96
C VAL A 24 -6.42 13.30 -1.11
N LEU A 25 -5.94 12.35 -0.31
CA LEU A 25 -6.76 11.56 0.61
C LEU A 25 -6.46 11.95 2.05
N GLU A 26 -7.42 12.65 2.67
CA GLU A 26 -7.36 12.99 4.09
C GLU A 26 -8.14 11.96 4.94
N ALA A 27 -7.57 11.57 6.07
CA ALA A 27 -8.26 10.81 7.10
C ALA A 27 -7.52 10.97 8.45
N PRO A 28 -8.10 10.60 9.60
CA PRO A 28 -7.37 10.63 10.87
C PRO A 28 -6.27 9.55 10.96
N PRO A 29 -5.28 9.71 11.86
CA PRO A 29 -4.35 8.63 12.22
C PRO A 29 -5.11 7.36 12.66
N GLY A 30 -4.56 6.18 12.35
CA GLY A 30 -5.22 4.90 12.67
C GLY A 30 -6.42 4.55 11.79
N ALA A 31 -6.83 5.42 10.84
CA ALA A 31 -7.96 5.15 9.95
C ALA A 31 -7.75 3.98 8.97
N GLY A 32 -6.52 3.47 8.83
CA GLY A 32 -6.18 2.38 7.90
C GLY A 32 -5.65 2.81 6.53
N LYS A 33 -5.28 4.08 6.34
CA LYS A 33 -4.76 4.60 5.05
C LYS A 33 -3.64 3.73 4.47
N THR A 34 -2.56 3.55 5.22
CA THR A 34 -1.38 2.77 4.80
C THR A 34 -1.68 1.29 4.56
N THR A 35 -2.65 0.72 5.28
CA THR A 35 -2.87 -0.74 5.28
C THR A 35 -4.02 -1.19 4.38
N ARG A 36 -4.93 -0.29 4.00
CA ARG A 36 -6.10 -0.63 3.14
C ARG A 36 -6.02 -0.03 1.75
N VAL A 37 -5.55 1.20 1.60
CA VAL A 37 -5.57 1.90 0.30
C VAL A 37 -4.76 1.15 -0.76
N PRO A 38 -3.51 0.72 -0.51
CA PRO A 38 -2.71 0.04 -1.53
C PRO A 38 -3.36 -1.28 -1.99
N LEU A 39 -3.91 -2.06 -1.04
CA LEU A 39 -4.61 -3.30 -1.34
C LEU A 39 -5.89 -3.05 -2.13
N ALA A 40 -6.63 -1.98 -1.80
CA ALA A 40 -7.85 -1.62 -2.51
C ALA A 40 -7.58 -1.17 -3.96
N LEU A 41 -6.38 -0.70 -4.28
CA LEU A 41 -6.01 -0.26 -5.63
C LEU A 41 -5.31 -1.34 -6.46
N LEU A 42 -4.90 -2.45 -5.83
CA LEU A 42 -4.05 -3.48 -6.45
C LEU A 42 -4.64 -4.08 -7.75
N ASP A 43 -5.96 -4.19 -7.81
CA ASP A 43 -6.72 -4.79 -8.91
C ASP A 43 -7.39 -3.76 -9.82
N GLU A 44 -7.06 -2.47 -9.68
CA GLU A 44 -7.62 -1.45 -10.57
C GLU A 44 -7.07 -1.62 -12.01
N PRO A 45 -7.92 -1.51 -13.06
CA PRO A 45 -7.49 -1.78 -14.43
C PRO A 45 -6.36 -0.89 -14.94
N TRP A 46 -6.30 0.37 -14.50
CA TRP A 46 -5.24 1.31 -14.89
C TRP A 46 -3.88 0.97 -14.27
N LEU A 47 -3.84 0.12 -13.24
CA LEU A 47 -2.62 -0.39 -12.60
C LEU A 47 -2.18 -1.75 -13.19
N ALA A 48 -2.88 -2.28 -14.20
CA ALA A 48 -2.56 -3.58 -14.78
C ALA A 48 -1.12 -3.62 -15.31
N GLY A 49 -0.35 -4.61 -14.86
CA GLY A 49 1.08 -4.75 -15.22
C GLY A 49 2.02 -3.76 -14.52
N GLN A 50 1.49 -2.91 -13.62
CA GLN A 50 2.26 -1.93 -12.86
C GLN A 50 2.34 -2.32 -11.36
N SER A 51 3.26 -1.65 -10.66
CA SER A 51 3.47 -1.77 -9.21
C SER A 51 3.14 -0.46 -8.49
N ILE A 52 2.83 -0.56 -7.21
CA ILE A 52 2.62 0.55 -6.29
C ILE A 52 3.90 0.76 -5.50
N ILE A 53 4.42 1.99 -5.51
CA ILE A 53 5.50 2.41 -4.63
C ILE A 53 4.89 3.23 -3.49
N MET A 54 5.14 2.82 -2.26
CA MET A 54 4.71 3.54 -1.07
C MET A 54 5.91 4.16 -0.36
N LEU A 55 5.96 5.50 -0.33
CA LEU A 55 6.97 6.21 0.44
C LEU A 55 6.58 6.25 1.92
N GLU A 56 7.45 5.75 2.79
CA GLU A 56 7.33 5.84 4.23
C GLU A 56 8.65 6.35 4.83
N PRO A 57 8.69 7.54 5.46
CA PRO A 57 9.93 8.21 5.86
C PRO A 57 10.72 7.46 6.93
N ARG A 58 10.10 6.53 7.67
CA ARG A 58 10.75 5.81 8.77
C ARG A 58 10.95 4.34 8.42
N ARG A 59 12.20 3.87 8.44
CA ARG A 59 12.56 2.45 8.17
C ARG A 59 11.72 1.43 8.95
N LEU A 60 11.53 1.66 10.26
CA LEU A 60 10.72 0.76 11.09
C LEU A 60 9.24 0.77 10.66
N ALA A 61 8.70 1.93 10.30
CA ALA A 61 7.33 2.05 9.82
C ALA A 61 7.17 1.41 8.43
N ALA A 62 8.15 1.56 7.54
CA ALA A 62 8.13 0.95 6.21
C ALA A 62 8.08 -0.57 6.30
N ARG A 63 8.93 -1.16 7.16
CA ARG A 63 8.92 -2.58 7.43
C ARG A 63 7.61 -3.04 8.06
N ALA A 64 7.13 -2.34 9.10
CA ALA A 64 5.87 -2.67 9.77
C ALA A 64 4.66 -2.57 8.83
N ALA A 65 4.66 -1.60 7.91
CA ALA A 65 3.61 -1.44 6.90
C ALA A 65 3.60 -2.62 5.93
N ALA A 66 4.77 -3.01 5.40
CA ALA A 66 4.89 -4.17 4.51
C ALA A 66 4.48 -5.48 5.22
N GLU A 67 4.91 -5.70 6.46
CA GLU A 67 4.50 -6.86 7.28
C GLU A 67 2.99 -6.88 7.50
N ARG A 68 2.39 -5.73 7.81
CA ARG A 68 0.95 -5.62 8.02
C ARG A 68 0.17 -5.90 6.74
N LEU A 69 0.56 -5.29 5.62
CA LEU A 69 -0.06 -5.48 4.31
C LEU A 69 0.03 -6.95 3.85
N ALA A 70 1.20 -7.57 3.95
CA ALA A 70 1.37 -9.00 3.62
C ALA A 70 0.48 -9.89 4.50
N SER A 71 0.39 -9.59 5.80
CA SER A 71 -0.47 -10.36 6.72
C SER A 71 -1.97 -10.25 6.36
N GLU A 72 -2.41 -9.12 5.81
CA GLU A 72 -3.80 -8.94 5.37
C GLU A 72 -4.13 -9.77 4.12
N LEU A 73 -3.12 -10.12 3.33
CA LEU A 73 -3.23 -11.06 2.21
C LEU A 73 -3.01 -12.53 2.61
N GLY A 74 -2.62 -12.79 3.86
CA GLY A 74 -2.21 -14.13 4.30
C GLY A 74 -0.87 -14.59 3.70
N GLU A 75 -0.04 -13.65 3.27
CA GLU A 75 1.22 -13.87 2.56
C GLU A 75 2.44 -13.51 3.43
N GLN A 76 3.62 -13.94 2.96
CA GLN A 76 4.89 -13.47 3.51
C GLN A 76 5.38 -12.20 2.82
N VAL A 77 6.12 -11.37 3.55
CA VAL A 77 6.81 -10.21 2.94
C VAL A 77 7.82 -10.69 1.91
N GLY A 78 7.77 -10.09 0.72
CA GLY A 78 8.54 -10.49 -0.46
C GLY A 78 7.71 -11.25 -1.50
N GLU A 79 6.46 -11.60 -1.17
CA GLU A 79 5.47 -12.08 -2.14
C GLU A 79 4.80 -10.88 -2.84
N THR A 80 3.48 -10.69 -2.72
CA THR A 80 2.79 -9.55 -3.36
C THR A 80 3.24 -8.21 -2.77
N VAL A 81 3.59 -8.20 -1.47
CA VAL A 81 4.04 -7.00 -0.76
C VAL A 81 5.45 -7.17 -0.26
N GLY A 82 6.29 -6.17 -0.52
CA GLY A 82 7.69 -6.15 -0.09
C GLY A 82 8.10 -4.76 0.41
N TYR A 83 9.35 -4.66 0.83
CA TYR A 83 9.96 -3.36 1.14
C TYR A 83 11.40 -3.27 0.66
N ARG A 84 11.84 -2.03 0.45
CA ARG A 84 13.24 -1.68 0.20
C ARG A 84 13.62 -0.49 1.06
N ILE A 85 14.49 -0.72 2.04
CA ILE A 85 14.99 0.30 2.95
C ILE A 85 16.52 0.24 2.97
N ARG A 86 17.16 1.27 3.53
CA ARG A 86 18.62 1.30 3.60
C ARG A 86 19.18 0.08 4.34
N LEU A 87 20.01 -0.69 3.63
CA LEU A 87 20.70 -1.93 4.06
C LEU A 87 19.81 -3.16 4.26
N ASP A 88 18.52 -3.11 3.93
CA ASP A 88 17.61 -4.25 4.04
C ASP A 88 16.51 -4.22 2.97
N SER A 89 16.26 -5.34 2.32
CA SER A 89 15.29 -5.44 1.23
C SER A 89 14.64 -6.81 1.24
N ARG A 90 13.31 -6.83 1.12
CA ARG A 90 12.52 -8.05 0.96
C ARG A 90 11.50 -7.83 -0.15
N VAL A 91 11.95 -8.03 -1.39
CA VAL A 91 11.12 -8.00 -2.60
C VAL A 91 11.44 -9.22 -3.44
N GLY A 92 10.45 -9.70 -4.19
CA GLY A 92 10.57 -10.84 -5.09
C GLY A 92 9.98 -10.55 -6.46
N PRO A 93 10.03 -11.51 -7.41
CA PRO A 93 9.53 -11.32 -8.77
C PRO A 93 8.02 -11.11 -8.86
N ARG A 94 7.27 -11.44 -7.81
CA ARG A 94 5.82 -11.25 -7.71
C ARG A 94 5.42 -9.99 -6.93
N THR A 95 6.39 -9.24 -6.41
CA THR A 95 6.09 -8.05 -5.61
C THR A 95 5.46 -6.96 -6.47
N ARG A 96 4.28 -6.52 -6.04
CA ARG A 96 3.50 -5.46 -6.68
C ARG A 96 3.32 -4.24 -5.78
N ILE A 97 3.48 -4.36 -4.48
CA ILE A 97 3.52 -3.23 -3.54
C ILE A 97 4.90 -3.19 -2.90
N GLU A 98 5.65 -2.13 -3.15
CA GLU A 98 6.96 -1.88 -2.55
C GLU A 98 6.89 -0.71 -1.59
N VAL A 99 7.08 -0.98 -0.29
CA VAL A 99 7.21 0.07 0.71
C VAL A 99 8.68 0.49 0.78
N VAL A 100 8.95 1.77 0.54
CA VAL A 100 10.31 2.30 0.43
C VAL A 100 10.53 3.48 1.36
N THR A 101 11.77 3.68 1.79
CA THR A 101 12.18 4.89 2.50
C THR A 101 12.96 5.81 1.57
N GLU A 102 12.86 7.12 1.77
CA GLU A 102 13.77 8.07 1.15
C GLU A 102 15.20 7.85 1.68
N GLY A 103 16.14 7.49 0.81
CA GLY A 103 17.56 7.28 1.15
C GLY A 103 18.12 5.91 0.82
#